data_AF-A0A946R7Q9-F1
#
_entry.id   AF-A0A946R7Q9-F1
#
_cell.length_a   1.000
_cell.length_b   1.000
_cell.length_c   1.000
_cell.angle_alpha   90.00
_cell.angle_beta   90.00
_cell.angle_gamma   90.00
#
_symmetry.space_group_name_H-M   'P 1'
#
loop_
_entity.id
_entity.type
_entity.pdbx_description
1 polymer ?
#
loop_
_entity_poly.entity_id
_entity_poly.type
_entity_poly.pdbx_seq_one_letter_code
_entity_poly.pdbx_strand_id
1 'polypeptide(L)'
;MIKLSLVAILAFTILFISCENINNCVSIPSVQSGICIDSTFINDSIACYEIYAPVCGCDGYTYPNDCYADRLGVISYVEGECCD
;
A
#
# COMPACT_ATOMS: atom_id res chain seq x y z
N MET A 1 -2.33 -45.05 16.76
CA MET A 1 -1.12 -44.21 16.72
C MET A 1 -0.94 -43.49 15.38
N ILE A 2 -1.18 -44.15 14.24
CA ILE A 2 -1.05 -43.56 12.89
C ILE A 2 -2.03 -42.40 12.61
N LYS A 3 -3.28 -42.46 13.11
CA LYS A 3 -4.27 -41.37 12.97
C LYS A 3 -3.85 -40.06 13.65
N LEU A 4 -3.14 -40.14 14.78
CA LEU A 4 -2.66 -38.97 15.52
C LEU A 4 -1.50 -38.30 14.77
N SER A 5 -0.63 -39.10 14.13
CA SER A 5 0.43 -38.60 13.25
C SER A 5 -0.10 -37.96 11.97
N LEU A 6 -1.17 -38.48 11.35
CA LEU A 6 -1.78 -37.86 10.17
C LEU A 6 -2.36 -36.47 10.46
N VAL A 7 -3.02 -36.30 11.61
CA VAL A 7 -3.59 -35.01 12.04
C VAL A 7 -2.48 -33.99 12.33
N ALA A 8 -1.38 -34.43 12.95
CA ALA A 8 -0.23 -33.57 13.22
C ALA A 8 0.47 -33.10 11.94
N ILE A 9 0.64 -33.98 10.94
CA ILE A 9 1.24 -33.64 9.64
C ILE A 9 0.35 -32.63 8.89
N LEU A 10 -0.97 -32.84 8.89
CA LEU A 10 -1.92 -31.93 8.25
C LEU A 10 -1.90 -30.54 8.90
N ALA A 11 -1.84 -30.48 10.24
CA ALA A 11 -1.71 -29.22 10.97
C ALA A 11 -0.36 -28.51 10.71
N PHE A 12 0.73 -29.28 10.59
CA PHE A 12 2.05 -28.74 10.25
C PHE A 12 2.10 -28.18 8.83
N THR A 13 1.45 -28.82 7.87
CA THR A 13 1.34 -28.29 6.49
C THR A 13 0.54 -26.98 6.44
N ILE A 14 -0.50 -26.83 7.29
CA ILE A 14 -1.30 -25.61 7.35
C ILE A 14 -0.48 -24.43 7.92
N LEU A 15 0.45 -24.69 8.85
CA LEU A 15 1.37 -23.69 9.41
C LEU A 15 2.41 -23.15 8.40
N PHE A 16 2.69 -23.89 7.32
CA PHE A 16 3.56 -23.44 6.23
C PHE A 16 2.80 -22.80 5.05
N ILE A 17 1.47 -22.97 5.00
CA ILE A 17 0.63 -22.48 3.89
C ILE A 17 0.15 -21.03 4.10
N SER A 18 0.38 -20.41 5.26
CA SER A 18 0.09 -18.99 5.44
C SER A 18 1.19 -18.09 4.83
N CYS A 19 1.41 -18.22 3.53
CA CYS A 19 1.80 -17.07 2.71
C CYS A 19 0.62 -16.85 1.76
N GLU A 20 -0.43 -16.20 2.28
CA GLU A 20 -1.39 -15.60 1.39
C GLU A 20 -0.62 -14.55 0.59
N ASN A 21 -0.50 -14.77 -0.71
CA ASN A 21 -0.20 -13.71 -1.66
C ASN A 21 -1.46 -12.82 -1.71
N ILE A 22 -1.67 -12.07 -0.63
CA ILE A 22 -2.70 -11.05 -0.56
C ILE A 22 -2.16 -9.96 -1.47
N ASN A 23 -2.75 -9.83 -2.66
CA ASN A 23 -2.59 -8.65 -3.48
C ASN A 23 -3.19 -7.49 -2.65
N ASN A 24 -2.40 -6.93 -1.74
CA ASN A 24 -2.81 -5.99 -0.69
C ASN A 24 -2.83 -4.54 -1.20
N CYS A 25 -3.16 -4.39 -2.47
CA CYS A 25 -3.24 -3.11 -3.12
C CYS A 25 -4.56 -2.41 -2.80
N VAL A 26 -4.58 -1.10 -3.01
CA VAL A 26 -5.74 -0.25 -2.85
C VAL A 26 -6.10 0.43 -4.17
N SER A 27 -7.40 0.68 -4.34
CA SER A 27 -7.91 1.39 -5.51
C SER A 27 -7.60 2.88 -5.44
N ILE A 28 -7.37 3.49 -6.61
CA ILE A 28 -7.12 4.91 -6.76
C ILE A 28 -8.29 5.72 -6.16
N PRO A 29 -8.04 6.68 -5.26
CA PRO A 29 -9.11 7.49 -4.69
C PRO A 29 -9.71 8.40 -5.76
N SER A 30 -11.05 8.46 -5.81
CA SER A 30 -11.76 9.32 -6.74
C SER A 30 -11.76 10.77 -6.25
N VAL A 31 -11.47 11.70 -7.16
CA VAL A 31 -11.47 13.15 -6.86
C VAL A 31 -12.59 13.85 -7.61
N GLN A 32 -13.40 14.63 -6.90
CA GLN A 32 -14.64 15.20 -7.41
C GLN A 32 -14.46 16.19 -8.58
N SER A 33 -13.28 16.80 -8.71
CA SER A 33 -12.97 17.77 -9.77
C SER A 33 -12.07 17.19 -10.88
N GLY A 34 -11.66 15.93 -10.80
CA GLY A 34 -10.68 15.32 -11.72
C GLY A 34 -9.26 15.91 -11.64
N ILE A 35 -9.03 16.87 -10.73
CA ILE A 35 -7.72 17.46 -10.45
C ILE A 35 -7.13 16.67 -9.29
N CYS A 36 -5.93 16.10 -9.47
CA CYS A 36 -5.22 15.39 -8.42
C CYS A 36 -3.98 16.15 -7.91
N ILE A 37 -3.31 16.88 -8.80
CA ILE A 37 -2.10 17.63 -8.45
C ILE A 37 -2.44 19.11 -8.33
N ASP A 38 -2.16 19.69 -7.17
CA ASP A 38 -2.16 21.14 -6.96
C ASP A 38 -0.72 21.65 -6.94
N SER A 39 -0.34 22.32 -8.03
CA SER A 39 1.00 22.89 -8.20
C SER A 39 1.39 23.91 -7.13
N THR A 40 0.42 24.50 -6.42
CA THR A 40 0.70 25.46 -5.33
C THR A 40 1.23 24.78 -4.06
N PHE A 41 1.07 23.46 -3.96
CA PHE A 41 1.59 22.65 -2.85
C PHE A 41 2.90 21.92 -3.15
N ILE A 42 3.40 21.97 -4.40
CA ILE A 42 4.70 21.39 -4.74
C ILE A 42 5.82 22.15 -4.00
N ASN A 43 6.64 21.42 -3.25
CA ASN A 43 7.74 21.99 -2.50
C ASN A 43 8.96 21.05 -2.43
N ASP A 44 9.89 21.24 -3.36
CA ASP A 44 11.11 20.42 -3.45
C ASP A 44 12.03 20.52 -2.23
N SER A 45 11.85 21.52 -1.36
CA SER A 45 12.65 21.70 -0.14
C SER A 45 12.17 20.86 1.03
N ILE A 46 11.02 20.16 0.92
CA ILE A 46 10.56 19.23 1.95
C ILE A 46 11.52 18.05 2.03
N ALA A 47 12.10 17.86 3.22
CA ALA A 47 12.84 16.66 3.57
C ALA A 47 11.85 15.63 4.14
N CYS A 48 11.68 14.51 3.43
CA CYS A 48 10.83 13.43 3.87
C CYS A 48 11.57 12.44 4.75
N TYR A 49 10.81 11.79 5.62
CA TYR A 49 11.32 10.68 6.42
C TYR A 49 11.37 9.41 5.56
N GLU A 50 12.31 8.51 5.86
CA GLU A 50 12.62 7.33 5.04
C GLU A 50 11.84 6.07 5.48
N ILE A 51 10.75 6.23 6.24
CA ILE A 51 9.90 5.11 6.65
C ILE A 51 9.02 4.74 5.46
N TYR A 52 9.06 3.47 5.06
CA TYR A 52 8.17 2.95 4.04
C TYR A 52 6.78 2.70 4.64
N ALA A 53 5.82 3.54 4.26
CA ALA A 53 4.42 3.50 4.66
C ALA A 53 3.59 3.94 3.45
N PRO A 54 3.46 3.09 2.41
CA PRO A 54 3.07 3.53 1.09
C PRO A 54 1.67 4.12 1.07
N VAL A 55 1.47 5.08 0.17
CA VAL A 55 0.15 5.66 -0.12
C VAL A 55 -0.10 5.64 -1.62
N CYS A 56 -1.35 5.38 -2.02
CA CYS A 56 -1.79 5.43 -3.40
C CYS A 56 -2.44 6.79 -3.69
N GLY A 57 -1.78 7.61 -4.52
CA GLY A 57 -2.26 8.92 -4.93
C GLY A 57 -3.46 8.85 -5.87
N CYS A 58 -4.26 9.92 -5.90
CA CYS A 58 -5.35 10.08 -6.86
C CYS A 58 -4.90 10.12 -8.34
N ASP A 59 -3.60 10.23 -8.58
CA ASP A 59 -2.94 10.22 -9.87
C ASP A 59 -2.49 8.80 -10.26
N GLY A 60 -2.75 7.82 -9.40
CA GLY A 60 -2.43 6.41 -9.61
C GLY A 60 -0.98 6.05 -9.29
N TYR A 61 -0.19 6.97 -8.71
CA TYR A 61 1.17 6.67 -8.30
C TYR A 61 1.22 6.21 -6.84
N THR A 62 2.00 5.15 -6.60
CA THR A 62 2.39 4.73 -5.25
C THR A 62 3.54 5.60 -4.78
N TYR A 63 3.33 6.33 -3.68
CA TYR A 63 4.38 7.10 -3.01
C TYR A 63 4.94 6.30 -1.83
N PRO A 64 6.25 6.37 -1.52
CA PRO A 64 6.85 5.62 -0.42
C PRO A 64 6.24 5.94 0.95
N ASN A 65 5.73 7.16 1.12
CA ASN A 65 4.91 7.62 2.23
C ASN A 65 4.16 8.91 1.84
N ASP A 66 3.26 9.33 2.73
CA ASP A 66 2.46 10.56 2.63
C ASP A 66 3.31 11.82 2.34
N CYS A 67 4.47 11.97 2.97
CA CYS A 67 5.33 13.12 2.77
C CYS A 67 5.78 13.26 1.32
N TYR A 68 6.13 12.16 0.63
CA TYR A 68 6.52 12.22 -0.78
C TYR A 68 5.34 12.58 -1.69
N ALA A 69 4.11 12.16 -1.34
CA ALA A 69 2.90 12.57 -2.05
C ALA A 69 2.63 14.07 -1.87
N ASP A 70 2.68 14.56 -0.62
CA ASP A 70 2.49 15.97 -0.28
C ASP A 70 3.55 16.87 -0.95
N ARG A 71 4.82 16.43 -0.96
CA ARG A 71 5.94 17.14 -1.61
C ARG A 71 5.69 17.41 -3.09
N LEU A 72 4.96 16.52 -3.74
CA LEU A 72 4.64 16.59 -5.17
C LEU A 72 3.23 17.15 -5.44
N GLY A 73 2.54 17.67 -4.41
CA GLY A 73 1.28 18.37 -4.53
C GLY A 73 0.06 17.46 -4.77
N VAL A 74 0.16 16.17 -4.41
CA VAL A 74 -0.97 15.24 -4.48
C VAL A 74 -2.00 15.60 -3.40
N ILE A 75 -3.24 15.87 -3.80
CA ILE A 75 -4.26 16.39 -2.88
C ILE A 75 -5.12 15.32 -2.20
N SER A 76 -5.00 14.07 -2.64
CA SER A 76 -5.76 12.93 -2.10
C SER A 76 -5.00 11.64 -2.31
N TYR A 77 -4.91 10.83 -1.27
CA TYR A 77 -4.32 9.50 -1.30
C TYR A 77 -4.98 8.59 -0.26
N VAL A 78 -4.79 7.29 -0.41
CA VAL A 78 -5.21 6.26 0.56
C VAL A 78 -4.01 5.44 1.00
N GLU A 79 -4.02 4.93 2.23
CA GLU A 79 -2.96 4.05 2.74
C GLU A 79 -2.87 2.76 1.92
N GLY A 80 -1.66 2.34 1.55
CA GLY A 80 -1.38 1.17 0.73
C GLY A 80 -0.81 1.51 -0.65
N GLU A 81 -0.31 0.50 -1.35
CA GLU A 81 0.18 0.63 -2.72
C GLU A 81 -0.98 0.62 -3.73
N CYS A 82 -0.88 1.34 -4.84
CA CYS A 82 -1.84 1.26 -5.92
C CYS A 82 -1.87 -0.15 -6.56
N CYS A 83 -3.01 -0.54 -7.13
CA CYS A 83 -3.22 -1.86 -7.74
C CYS A 83 -2.59 -2.12 -9.12
N ASP A 84 -1.85 -1.16 -9.69
CA ASP A 84 -1.49 -1.06 -11.12
C ASP A 84 -2.67 -0.87 -12.10
#